data_AF-A0A851AQM1-F1
#
_entry.id   AF-A0A851AQM1-F1
#
_cell.length_a   1.000
_cell.length_b   1.000
_cell.length_c   1.000
_cell.angle_alpha   90.00
_cell.angle_beta   90.00
_cell.angle_gamma   90.00
#
_symmetry.space_group_name_H-M   'P 1'
#
loop_
_entity.id
_entity.type
_entity.pdbx_description
1 polymer ?
#
loop_
_entity_poly.entity_id
_entity_poly.type
_entity_poly.pdbx_seq_one_letter_code
_entity_poly.pdbx_strand_id
1 'polypeptide(L)'
;VCMLVALYYNGIIAWSLLYLAHSFQHPLPWESCPSTGPNHTDPQCALSSPTTYFWYRQTLDVTPEMGVSGGLQPALVGVLLGTWVLVGASLRKGIKPLGKALYISTLFPYFILFCLLIRGLLLEGDPKGIRTMFTPKVSAWGTGQAWRQAATQVFLTLGLDFGSVITYTGY
;
A
#
# COMPACT_ATOMS: atom_id res chain seq x y z
N VAL A 1 11.28 -6.66 17.11
CA VAL A 1 10.12 -6.01 16.48
C VAL A 1 10.51 -5.29 15.18
N CYS A 2 11.47 -4.35 15.20
CA CYS A 2 11.86 -3.56 14.02
C CYS A 2 12.23 -4.39 12.78
N MET A 3 12.93 -5.52 12.95
CA MET A 3 13.27 -6.42 11.84
C MET A 3 12.04 -7.01 11.14
N LEU A 4 11.05 -7.48 11.91
CA LEU A 4 9.82 -8.07 11.36
C LEU A 4 8.98 -7.02 10.62
N VAL A 5 8.88 -5.83 11.22
CA VAL A 5 8.22 -4.68 10.59
C VAL A 5 8.94 -4.29 9.31
N ALA A 6 10.27 -4.21 9.32
CA ALA A 6 11.04 -3.92 8.11
C ALA A 6 10.81 -4.96 7.00
N LEU A 7 10.78 -6.26 7.33
CA LEU A 7 10.52 -7.32 6.35
C LEU A 7 9.15 -7.15 5.67
N TYR A 8 8.10 -6.98 6.47
CA TYR A 8 6.74 -6.85 5.95
C TYR A 8 6.52 -5.53 5.18
N TYR A 9 6.98 -4.40 5.72
CA TYR A 9 6.80 -3.09 5.07
C TYR A 9 7.57 -2.98 3.75
N ASN A 10 8.75 -3.62 3.63
CA ASN A 10 9.43 -3.70 2.33
C ASN A 10 8.62 -4.48 1.29
N GLY A 11 7.81 -5.45 1.71
CA GLY A 11 6.83 -6.12 0.83
C GLY A 11 5.76 -5.16 0.30
N ILE A 12 5.18 -4.32 1.17
CA ILE A 12 4.20 -3.30 0.74
C ILE A 12 4.82 -2.27 -0.21
N ILE A 13 6.05 -1.84 0.07
CA ILE A 13 6.77 -0.92 -0.82
C ILE A 13 7.03 -1.60 -2.17
N ALA A 14 7.41 -2.88 -2.18
CA ALA A 14 7.58 -3.63 -3.42
C ALA A 14 6.29 -3.70 -4.25
N TRP A 15 5.13 -3.97 -3.62
CA TRP A 15 3.84 -3.92 -4.32
C TRP A 15 3.58 -2.53 -4.91
N SER A 16 3.80 -1.47 -4.14
CA SER A 16 3.63 -0.09 -4.62
C SER A 16 4.54 0.23 -5.80
N LEU A 17 5.81 -0.19 -5.76
CA LEU A 17 6.77 0.00 -6.85
C LEU A 17 6.40 -0.79 -8.11
N LEU A 18 5.85 -2.00 -7.95
CA LEU A 18 5.33 -2.79 -9.06
C LEU A 18 4.16 -2.08 -9.75
N TYR A 19 3.18 -1.59 -8.99
CA TYR A 19 2.06 -0.81 -9.53
C TYR A 19 2.54 0.50 -10.18
N LEU A 20 3.52 1.18 -9.58
CA LEU A 20 4.13 2.37 -10.16
C LEU A 20 4.78 2.04 -11.51
N ALA A 21 5.57 0.96 -11.60
CA ALA A 21 6.20 0.53 -12.85
C ALA A 21 5.15 0.23 -13.94
N HIS A 22 4.06 -0.45 -13.58
CA HIS A 22 2.95 -0.74 -14.49
C HIS A 22 2.07 0.47 -14.85
N SER A 23 2.20 1.60 -14.16
CA SER A 23 1.44 2.81 -14.47
C SER A 23 1.99 3.59 -15.67
N PHE A 24 3.20 3.28 -16.15
CA PHE A 24 3.85 3.94 -17.28
C PHE A 24 3.42 3.42 -18.67
N GLN A 25 2.39 2.57 -18.73
CA GLN A 25 1.85 2.04 -19.98
C GLN A 25 0.38 2.42 -20.16
N HIS A 26 -0.04 2.56 -21.42
CA HIS A 26 -1.42 2.84 -21.80
C HIS A 26 -1.87 1.78 -22.82
N PRO A 27 -2.99 1.06 -22.60
CA PRO A 27 -3.93 1.16 -21.46
C PRO A 27 -3.34 0.61 -20.15
N LEU A 28 -3.98 0.94 -19.02
CA LEU A 28 -3.54 0.43 -17.72
C LEU A 28 -3.88 -1.08 -17.61
N PRO A 29 -3.00 -1.93 -17.03
CA PRO A 29 -3.24 -3.38 -16.97
C PRO A 29 -4.50 -3.80 -16.21
N TRP A 30 -4.91 -2.99 -15.24
CA TRP A 30 -6.07 -3.22 -14.39
C TRP A 30 -7.32 -2.44 -14.84
N GLU A 31 -7.29 -1.87 -16.05
CA GLU A 31 -8.41 -1.11 -16.60
C GLU A 31 -9.49 -2.01 -17.19
N SER A 32 -9.10 -3.09 -17.86
CA SER A 32 -10.01 -4.00 -18.56
C SER A 32 -9.68 -5.47 -18.29
N CYS A 33 -10.69 -6.33 -18.42
CA CYS A 33 -10.49 -7.77 -18.28
C CYS A 33 -9.77 -8.35 -19.50
N PRO A 34 -8.80 -9.27 -19.31
CA PRO A 34 -8.17 -9.95 -20.42
C PRO A 34 -9.16 -10.85 -21.17
N SER A 35 -9.00 -10.93 -22.49
CA SER A 35 -9.77 -11.83 -23.36
C SER A 35 -9.03 -13.17 -23.51
N THR A 36 -9.68 -14.28 -23.16
CA THR A 36 -9.16 -15.66 -23.25
C THR A 36 -9.35 -16.27 -24.64
N GLY A 37 -9.85 -15.51 -25.62
CA GLY A 37 -10.05 -15.95 -27.01
C GLY A 37 -10.80 -14.91 -27.85
N PRO A 38 -11.18 -15.23 -29.11
CA PRO A 38 -12.04 -14.36 -29.91
C PRO A 38 -13.42 -14.28 -29.24
N ASN A 39 -13.72 -13.13 -28.63
CA ASN A 39 -14.97 -12.77 -27.94
C ASN A 39 -15.26 -13.40 -26.57
N HIS A 40 -14.29 -14.05 -25.92
CA HIS A 40 -14.49 -14.59 -24.57
C HIS A 40 -13.62 -13.87 -23.56
N THR A 41 -14.25 -13.08 -22.67
CA THR A 41 -13.60 -12.51 -21.48
C THR A 41 -13.38 -13.59 -20.42
N ASP A 42 -12.31 -13.46 -19.64
CA ASP A 42 -12.06 -14.38 -18.54
C ASP A 42 -13.25 -14.35 -17.55
N PRO A 43 -13.90 -15.51 -17.29
CA PRO A 43 -15.09 -15.55 -16.44
C PRO A 43 -14.79 -15.17 -14.99
N GLN A 44 -13.58 -15.40 -14.49
CA GLN A 44 -13.17 -14.98 -13.15
C GLN A 44 -13.04 -13.46 -13.06
N CYS A 45 -12.55 -12.83 -14.14
CA CYS A 45 -12.49 -11.37 -14.20
C CYS A 45 -13.87 -10.75 -14.32
N ALA A 46 -14.78 -11.35 -15.11
CA ALA A 46 -16.15 -10.87 -15.27
C ALA A 46 -17.01 -11.01 -13.99
N LEU A 47 -16.78 -12.05 -13.19
CA LEU A 47 -17.41 -12.22 -11.88
C LEU A 47 -16.84 -11.28 -10.80
N SER A 48 -15.63 -10.73 -11.03
CA SER A 48 -14.97 -9.80 -10.12
C SER A 48 -14.77 -8.44 -10.81
N SER A 49 -13.86 -7.61 -10.30
CA SER A 49 -13.45 -6.38 -10.98
C SER A 49 -12.09 -6.58 -11.66
N PRO A 50 -11.80 -5.89 -12.78
CA PRO A 50 -10.48 -5.92 -13.42
C PRO A 50 -9.32 -5.64 -12.46
N THR A 51 -9.53 -4.72 -11.51
CA THR A 51 -8.56 -4.39 -10.45
C THR A 51 -8.33 -5.53 -9.45
N THR A 52 -9.39 -6.24 -9.07
CA THR A 52 -9.31 -7.38 -8.15
C THR A 52 -8.65 -8.56 -8.83
N TYR A 53 -9.01 -8.82 -10.09
CA TYR A 53 -8.39 -9.85 -10.90
C TYR A 53 -6.90 -9.59 -11.09
N PHE A 54 -6.51 -8.37 -11.47
CA PHE A 54 -5.11 -7.99 -11.62
C PHE A 54 -4.30 -8.21 -10.33
N TRP A 55 -4.87 -7.87 -9.16
CA TRP A 55 -4.20 -8.07 -7.88
C TRP A 55 -4.02 -9.56 -7.54
N TYR A 56 -5.11 -10.33 -7.52
CA TYR A 56 -5.08 -11.70 -7.01
C TYR A 56 -4.57 -12.73 -8.02
N ARG A 57 -4.80 -12.54 -9.32
CA ARG A 57 -4.41 -13.49 -10.37
C ARG A 57 -3.13 -13.11 -11.09
N GLN A 58 -2.94 -11.83 -11.41
CA GLN A 58 -1.78 -11.42 -12.21
C GLN A 58 -0.58 -11.00 -11.36
N THR A 59 -0.83 -10.28 -10.26
CA THR A 59 0.23 -9.74 -9.39
C THR A 59 0.68 -10.74 -8.34
N LEU A 60 -0.25 -11.27 -7.55
CA LEU A 60 0.06 -12.19 -6.46
C LEU A 60 0.09 -13.67 -6.89
N ASP A 61 -0.73 -14.03 -7.88
CA ASP A 61 -1.03 -15.41 -8.27
C ASP A 61 -1.37 -16.30 -7.06
N VAL A 62 -2.45 -15.96 -6.37
CA VAL A 62 -2.81 -16.59 -5.09
C VAL A 62 -3.35 -18.01 -5.28
N THR A 63 -2.84 -18.95 -4.47
CA THR A 63 -3.35 -20.31 -4.39
C THR A 63 -4.67 -20.37 -3.61
N PRO A 64 -5.53 -21.37 -3.89
CA PRO A 64 -6.81 -21.51 -3.19
C PRO A 64 -6.65 -21.88 -1.71
N GLU A 65 -5.52 -22.46 -1.32
CA GLU A 65 -5.28 -22.98 0.03
C GLU A 65 -3.92 -22.53 0.58
N MET A 66 -3.89 -22.18 1.87
CA MET A 66 -2.66 -21.73 2.56
C MET A 66 -1.58 -22.82 2.67
N GLY A 67 -1.97 -24.10 2.58
CA GLY A 67 -1.04 -25.24 2.64
C GLY A 67 -0.35 -25.57 1.32
N VAL A 68 -0.79 -24.97 0.21
CA VAL A 68 -0.26 -25.22 -1.13
C VAL A 68 0.54 -24.01 -1.59
N SER A 69 1.85 -24.19 -1.80
CA SER A 69 2.71 -23.14 -2.36
C SER A 69 2.58 -23.12 -3.88
N GLY A 70 2.15 -21.99 -4.45
CA GLY A 70 2.04 -21.77 -5.89
C GLY A 70 3.38 -21.46 -6.58
N GLY A 71 4.50 -21.52 -5.85
CA GLY A 71 5.82 -21.10 -6.34
C GLY A 71 6.14 -19.64 -6.03
N LEU A 72 7.25 -19.15 -6.59
CA LEU A 72 7.71 -17.78 -6.45
C LEU A 72 7.35 -16.97 -7.68
N GLN A 73 6.59 -15.88 -7.51
CA GLN A 73 6.27 -14.97 -8.61
C GLN A 73 7.51 -14.11 -8.97
N PRO A 74 8.13 -14.30 -10.15
CA PRO A 74 9.45 -13.72 -10.45
C PRO A 74 9.44 -12.19 -10.50
N ALA A 75 8.35 -11.59 -10.99
CA ALA A 75 8.19 -10.13 -11.01
C ALA A 75 8.19 -9.55 -9.59
N LEU A 76 7.51 -10.21 -8.65
CA LEU A 76 7.44 -9.78 -7.26
C LEU A 76 8.78 -9.96 -6.53
N VAL A 77 9.46 -11.08 -6.77
CA VAL A 77 10.82 -11.33 -6.23
C VAL A 77 11.79 -10.26 -6.75
N GLY A 78 11.76 -9.96 -8.05
CA GLY A 78 12.61 -8.93 -8.65
C GLY A 78 12.41 -7.56 -8.05
N VAL A 79 11.15 -7.13 -7.91
CA VAL A 79 10.83 -5.82 -7.31
C VAL A 79 11.18 -5.79 -5.82
N LEU A 80 10.96 -6.88 -5.08
CA LEU A 80 11.35 -6.97 -3.67
C LEU A 80 12.86 -6.83 -3.46
N LEU A 81 13.66 -7.50 -4.31
CA LEU A 81 15.13 -7.32 -4.31
C LEU A 81 15.50 -5.88 -4.65
N GLY A 82 14.84 -5.27 -5.64
CA GLY A 82 15.01 -3.86 -5.98
C GLY A 82 14.73 -2.92 -4.80
N THR A 83 13.65 -3.17 -4.05
CA THR A 83 13.31 -2.40 -2.83
C THR A 83 14.42 -2.50 -1.78
N TRP A 84 14.93 -3.70 -1.50
CA TRP A 84 16.03 -3.88 -0.54
C TRP A 84 17.31 -3.17 -0.98
N VAL A 85 17.64 -3.21 -2.27
CA VAL A 85 18.78 -2.47 -2.84
C VAL A 85 18.59 -0.96 -2.67
N LEU A 86 17.38 -0.44 -2.94
CA LEU A 86 17.05 0.97 -2.79
C LEU A 86 17.18 1.43 -1.33
N VAL A 87 16.64 0.65 -0.38
CA VAL A 87 16.76 0.93 1.06
C VAL A 87 18.23 0.85 1.50
N GLY A 88 18.97 -0.18 1.06
CA GLY A 88 20.40 -0.28 1.36
C GLY A 88 21.19 0.92 0.81
N ALA A 89 20.89 1.35 -0.41
CA ALA A 89 21.55 2.49 -1.05
C ALA A 89 21.22 3.83 -0.37
N SER A 90 20.00 4.02 0.14
CA SER A 90 19.61 5.24 0.85
C SER A 90 20.30 5.37 2.22
N LEU A 91 20.59 4.25 2.88
CA LEU A 91 21.29 4.21 4.16
C LEU A 91 22.81 4.41 4.04
N ARG A 92 23.43 4.09 2.90
CA ARG A 92 24.90 4.19 2.70
C ARG A 92 25.48 5.58 2.95
N LYS A 93 24.71 6.64 2.70
CA LYS A 93 25.20 8.04 2.81
C LYS A 93 25.03 8.62 4.22
N GLY A 94 24.53 7.84 5.18
CA GLY A 94 24.31 8.27 6.56
C GLY A 94 23.11 9.24 6.73
N ILE A 95 22.96 9.77 7.94
CA ILE A 95 21.73 10.45 8.39
C ILE A 95 21.58 11.87 7.82
N LYS A 96 22.68 12.59 7.57
CA LYS A 96 22.64 13.99 7.07
C LYS A 96 21.98 14.13 5.68
N PRO A 97 22.37 13.37 4.64
CA PRO A 97 21.68 13.42 3.35
C PRO A 97 20.29 12.76 3.40
N LEU A 98 20.07 11.78 4.28
CA LEU A 98 18.74 11.22 4.54
C LEU A 98 17.77 12.31 5.03
N GLY A 99 18.21 13.18 5.93
CA GLY A 99 17.42 14.34 6.39
C GLY A 99 16.98 15.27 5.26
N LYS A 100 17.84 15.50 4.25
CA LYS A 100 17.47 16.29 3.07
C LYS A 100 16.45 15.57 2.19
N ALA A 101 16.61 14.27 2.00
CA ALA A 101 15.66 13.45 1.24
C ALA A 101 14.29 13.37 1.93
N LEU A 102 14.25 13.44 3.27
CA LEU A 102 13.01 13.43 4.05
C LEU A 102 12.10 14.63 3.73
N TYR A 103 12.64 15.81 3.39
CA TYR A 103 11.81 16.92 2.95
C TYR A 103 11.02 16.56 1.68
N ILE A 104 11.65 15.89 0.72
CA ILE A 104 10.97 15.47 -0.50
C ILE A 104 9.94 14.38 -0.17
N SER A 105 10.33 13.35 0.59
CA SER A 105 9.44 12.23 0.91
C SER A 105 8.27 12.60 1.81
N THR A 106 8.30 13.73 2.52
CA THR A 106 7.18 14.22 3.32
C THR A 106 6.32 15.18 2.52
N LEU A 107 6.91 16.19 1.85
CA LEU A 107 6.14 17.21 1.11
C LEU A 107 5.39 16.62 -0.09
N PHE A 108 6.00 15.67 -0.79
CA PHE A 108 5.42 15.09 -2.01
C PHE A 108 4.11 14.32 -1.73
N PRO A 109 4.02 13.41 -0.74
CA PRO A 109 2.74 12.81 -0.36
C PRO A 109 1.67 13.82 0.05
N TYR A 110 2.02 14.87 0.82
CA TYR A 110 1.04 15.90 1.19
C TYR A 110 0.49 16.63 -0.04
N PHE A 111 1.36 16.95 -1.00
CA PHE A 111 0.94 17.55 -2.28
C PHE A 111 -0.01 16.62 -3.06
N ILE A 112 0.33 15.33 -3.20
CA ILE A 112 -0.54 14.35 -3.86
C ILE A 112 -1.90 14.24 -3.15
N LEU A 113 -1.91 14.12 -1.82
CA LEU A 113 -3.14 14.04 -1.05
C LEU A 113 -4.02 15.28 -1.24
N PHE A 114 -3.42 16.47 -1.32
CA PHE A 114 -4.14 17.70 -1.61
C PHE A 114 -4.74 17.69 -3.03
N CYS A 115 -3.99 17.26 -4.04
CA CYS A 115 -4.52 17.10 -5.40
C CYS A 115 -5.65 16.06 -5.47
N LEU A 116 -5.51 14.93 -4.79
CA LEU A 116 -6.53 13.89 -4.71
C LEU A 116 -7.78 14.37 -3.97
N LEU A 117 -7.62 15.21 -2.94
CA LEU A 117 -8.75 15.84 -2.25
C LEU A 117 -9.53 16.75 -3.19
N ILE A 118 -8.85 17.66 -3.90
CA ILE A 118 -9.50 18.54 -4.89
C ILE A 118 -10.22 17.71 -5.94
N ARG A 119 -9.53 16.72 -6.52
CA ARG A 119 -10.14 15.84 -7.54
C ARG A 119 -11.35 15.09 -6.97
N GLY A 120 -11.25 14.53 -5.76
CA GLY A 120 -12.32 13.81 -5.11
C GLY A 120 -13.56 14.67 -4.81
N LEU A 121 -13.36 15.97 -4.52
CA LEU A 121 -14.46 16.93 -4.33
C LEU A 121 -15.08 17.41 -5.65
N LEU A 122 -14.32 17.40 -6.75
CA LEU A 122 -14.79 17.76 -8.08
C LEU A 122 -15.47 16.61 -8.82
N LEU A 123 -15.22 15.35 -8.43
CA LEU A 123 -15.91 14.20 -9.00
C LEU A 123 -17.40 14.27 -8.66
N GLU A 124 -18.24 14.13 -9.69
CA GLU A 124 -19.68 13.97 -9.51
C GLU A 124 -19.94 12.66 -8.77
N GLY A 125 -20.27 12.78 -7.49
CA GLY A 125 -20.40 11.64 -6.60
C GLY A 125 -21.43 11.90 -5.51
N ASP A 126 -21.99 10.82 -5.00
CA ASP A 126 -22.91 10.87 -3.87
C ASP A 126 -22.13 11.24 -2.59
N PRO A 127 -22.49 12.33 -1.86
CA PRO A 127 -21.81 12.71 -0.62
C PRO A 127 -21.97 11.67 0.50
N LYS A 128 -22.70 10.56 0.27
CA LYS A 128 -22.76 9.37 1.13
C LYS A 128 -21.39 8.97 1.70
N GLY A 129 -20.32 8.93 0.91
CA GLY A 129 -19.00 8.51 1.41
C GLY A 129 -18.49 9.41 2.55
N ILE A 130 -18.51 10.72 2.34
CA ILE A 130 -18.11 11.73 3.35
C ILE A 130 -19.07 11.69 4.54
N ARG A 131 -20.38 11.63 4.28
CA ARG A 131 -21.40 11.59 5.34
C ARG A 131 -21.26 10.35 6.22
N THR A 132 -20.98 9.19 5.65
CA THR A 132 -20.75 7.95 6.39
C THR A 132 -19.49 8.02 7.24
N MET A 133 -18.41 8.66 6.75
CA MET A 133 -17.16 8.84 7.53
C MET A 133 -17.39 9.67 8.79
N PHE A 134 -18.21 10.74 8.70
CA PHE A 134 -18.47 11.64 9.83
C PHE A 134 -19.69 11.28 10.68
N THR A 135 -20.45 10.22 10.34
CA THR A 135 -21.60 9.79 11.15
C THR A 135 -21.12 8.91 12.31
N PRO A 136 -21.18 9.37 13.57
CA PRO A 136 -20.64 8.62 14.69
C PRO A 136 -21.53 7.42 15.05
N LYS A 137 -20.94 6.24 15.14
CA LYS A 137 -21.59 5.04 15.69
C LYS A 137 -21.32 4.97 17.20
N VAL A 138 -22.15 5.65 17.98
CA VAL A 138 -21.98 5.77 19.45
C VAL A 138 -21.99 4.41 20.15
N SER A 139 -22.68 3.42 19.58
CA SER A 139 -22.67 2.03 20.07
C SER A 139 -21.28 1.39 20.11
N ALA A 140 -20.34 1.82 19.26
CA ALA A 140 -18.99 1.27 19.23
C ALA A 140 -18.12 1.74 20.41
N TRP A 141 -18.50 2.83 21.10
CA TRP A 141 -17.69 3.44 22.15
C TRP A 141 -17.64 2.60 23.42
N GLY A 142 -18.69 1.81 23.68
CA GLY A 142 -18.73 0.88 24.82
C GLY A 142 -17.93 -0.41 24.57
N THR A 143 -17.43 -0.65 23.36
CA THR A 143 -16.70 -1.88 23.04
C THR A 143 -15.21 -1.73 23.35
N GLY A 144 -14.66 -2.55 24.23
CA GLY A 144 -13.22 -2.55 24.54
C GLY A 144 -12.31 -2.77 23.31
N GLN A 145 -12.82 -3.45 22.28
CA GLN A 145 -12.12 -3.63 21.00
C GLN A 145 -11.85 -2.30 20.28
N ALA A 146 -12.80 -1.35 20.29
CA ALA A 146 -12.64 -0.06 19.63
C ALA A 146 -11.49 0.74 20.28
N TRP A 147 -11.43 0.76 21.61
CA TRP A 147 -10.34 1.39 22.36
C TRP A 147 -9.00 0.71 22.15
N ARG A 148 -8.96 -0.63 22.14
CA ARG A 148 -7.73 -1.38 21.86
C ARG A 148 -7.19 -1.06 20.46
N GLN A 149 -8.05 -1.01 19.45
CA GLN A 149 -7.66 -0.66 18.08
C GLN A 149 -7.17 0.79 17.99
N ALA A 150 -7.89 1.73 18.63
CA ALA A 150 -7.47 3.13 18.67
C ALA A 150 -6.11 3.32 19.35
N ALA A 151 -5.88 2.68 20.50
CA ALA A 151 -4.60 2.72 21.19
C ALA A 151 -3.49 2.13 20.30
N THR A 152 -3.71 0.94 19.74
CA THR A 152 -2.74 0.29 18.82
C THR A 152 -2.39 1.21 17.64
N GLN A 153 -3.38 1.89 17.06
CA GLN A 153 -3.16 2.85 15.98
C GLN A 153 -2.27 4.02 16.43
N VAL A 154 -2.46 4.55 17.63
CA VAL A 154 -1.63 5.64 18.18
C VAL A 154 -0.19 5.17 18.39
N PHE A 155 0.02 4.01 19.02
CA PHE A 155 1.37 3.44 19.22
C PHE A 155 2.12 3.23 17.89
N LEU A 156 1.44 2.66 16.89
CA LEU A 156 2.03 2.42 15.57
C LEU A 156 2.29 3.71 14.79
N THR A 157 1.38 4.69 14.85
CA THR A 157 1.54 5.96 14.13
C THR A 157 2.69 6.80 14.68
N LEU A 158 2.85 6.81 16.01
CA LEU A 158 3.94 7.53 16.67
C LEU A 158 5.26 6.76 16.68
N GLY A 159 5.25 5.47 16.30
CA GLY A 159 6.44 4.63 16.36
C GLY A 159 7.00 4.46 17.77
N LEU A 160 6.13 4.47 18.78
CA LEU A 160 6.51 4.21 20.17
C LEU A 160 6.99 2.76 20.29
N ASP A 161 8.02 2.52 21.13
CA ASP A 161 8.65 1.20 21.34
C ASP A 161 9.58 0.67 20.22
N PHE A 162 9.81 1.46 19.15
CA PHE A 162 10.75 1.08 18.08
C PHE A 162 12.20 1.53 18.30
N GLY A 163 12.47 2.34 19.34
CA GLY A 163 13.78 2.92 19.63
C GLY A 163 14.27 3.97 18.62
N SER A 164 13.52 4.21 17.54
CA SER A 164 13.86 5.16 16.47
C SER A 164 13.86 6.60 16.98
N VAL A 165 12.83 7.01 17.72
CA VAL A 165 12.74 8.37 18.28
C VAL A 165 13.92 8.67 19.20
N ILE A 166 14.25 7.76 20.11
CA ILE A 166 15.40 7.89 21.03
C ILE A 166 16.70 8.04 20.24
N THR A 167 16.88 7.19 19.22
CA THR A 167 18.04 7.22 18.34
C THR A 167 18.16 8.56 17.61
N TYR A 168 17.06 9.09 17.05
CA TYR A 168 17.06 10.38 16.35
C TYR A 168 17.29 11.57 17.28
N THR A 169 16.74 11.56 18.50
CA THR A 169 16.97 12.62 19.50
C THR A 169 18.39 12.62 20.06
N GLY A 170 19.13 11.51 19.89
CA GLY A 170 20.51 11.38 20.36
C GLY A 170 21.58 11.88 19.38
N TYR A 171 21.20 12.33 18.17
CA TYR A 171 22.08 12.94 17.16
C TYR A 171 21.96 14.46 17.15
#